data_AF-A0A9D5D981-F1
#
_entry.id   AF-A0A9D5D981-F1
#
_cell.length_a   1.000
_cell.length_b   1.000
_cell.length_c   1.000
_cell.angle_alpha   90.00
_cell.angle_beta   90.00
_cell.angle_gamma   90.00
#
_symmetry.space_group_name_H-M   'P 1'
#
loop_
_entity.id
_entity.type
_entity.pdbx_description
1 polymer ?
#
loop_
_entity_poly.entity_id
_entity_poly.type
_entity_poly.pdbx_seq_one_letter_code
_entity_poly.pdbx_strand_id
1 'polypeptide(L)'
;MFLHYSHGIQQVLRRHGDEFEYTTGGYYKAHGRADDTMNLGGIKVSSIEIERVCNGVNNAILETAAFGVPPFGGGPEQLVVAVVFKDQTSSSQINVDKLKQAFNSSLQKKQNPLFEVYYLIC
;
A
#
# COMPACT_ATOMS: atom_id res chain seq x y z
N MET A 1 -2.00 4.92 19.50
CA MET A 1 -1.51 4.07 20.61
C MET A 1 -2.33 4.41 21.84
N PHE A 2 -3.36 3.62 22.16
CA PHE A 2 -4.16 3.83 23.37
C PHE A 2 -3.92 2.65 24.33
N LEU A 3 -3.20 2.91 25.41
CA LEU A 3 -3.10 1.99 26.54
C LEU A 3 -4.36 2.20 27.40
N HIS A 4 -5.32 1.27 27.31
CA HIS A 4 -6.39 1.20 28.30
C HIS A 4 -5.85 0.52 29.56
N TYR A 5 -5.79 1.27 30.66
CA TYR A 5 -5.31 0.80 31.95
C TYR A 5 -6.41 0.03 32.69
N SER A 6 -6.26 -1.29 32.80
CA SER A 6 -6.96 -2.11 33.79
C SER A 6 -6.17 -2.09 35.10
N HIS A 7 -6.86 -1.86 36.22
CA HIS A 7 -6.26 -1.74 37.54
C HIS A 7 -5.56 -3.05 37.95
N GLY A 8 -4.24 -2.99 38.18
CA GLY A 8 -3.54 -3.90 39.10
C GLY A 8 -2.57 -4.93 38.50
N ILE A 9 -2.49 -5.11 37.19
CA ILE A 9 -1.48 -6.00 36.57
C ILE A 9 -0.95 -5.33 35.31
N GLN A 10 0.34 -4.95 35.31
CA GLN A 10 1.01 -4.39 34.14
C GLN A 10 1.25 -5.49 33.11
N GLN A 11 0.22 -5.85 32.36
CA GLN A 11 0.36 -6.75 31.21
C GLN A 11 0.89 -5.97 30.01
N VAL A 12 1.99 -6.47 29.44
CA VAL A 12 2.50 -5.98 28.15
C VAL A 12 1.53 -6.41 27.06
N LEU A 13 0.77 -5.45 26.53
CA LEU A 13 -0.14 -5.68 25.41
C LEU A 13 0.61 -5.66 24.07
N ARG A 14 0.14 -6.46 23.10
CA ARG A 14 0.66 -6.43 21.73
C ARG A 14 0.33 -5.10 21.04
N ARG A 15 1.25 -4.57 20.24
CA ARG A 15 0.96 -3.45 19.32
C ARG A 15 0.27 -3.99 18.08
N HIS A 16 -0.94 -3.54 17.77
CA HIS A 16 -1.70 -4.02 16.61
C HIS A 16 -1.41 -3.26 15.30
N GLY A 17 -0.80 -2.07 15.37
CA GLY A 17 -0.43 -1.29 14.18
C GLY A 17 -1.55 -0.44 13.57
N ASP A 18 -2.82 -0.69 13.92
CA ASP A 18 -3.93 0.16 13.50
C ASP A 18 -4.08 1.46 14.32
N GLU A 19 -4.64 2.50 13.70
CA GLU A 19 -5.11 3.72 14.34
C GLU A 19 -6.62 3.62 14.63
N PHE A 20 -7.02 4.00 15.84
CA PHE A 20 -8.41 3.97 16.28
C PHE A 20 -8.79 5.26 16.98
N GLU A 21 -10.04 5.68 16.79
CA GLU A 21 -10.70 6.71 17.57
C GLU A 21 -11.66 6.07 18.56
N TYR A 22 -11.61 6.50 19.82
CA TYR A 22 -12.60 6.15 20.84
C TYR A 22 -13.68 7.24 20.89
N THR A 23 -14.92 6.84 20.64
CA THR A 23 -16.06 7.76 20.54
C THR A 23 -16.73 7.97 21.91
N THR A 24 -17.43 9.09 22.08
CA THR A 24 -18.19 9.41 23.30
C THR A 24 -19.29 8.39 23.63
N GLY A 25 -19.76 7.63 22.64
CA GLY A 25 -20.73 6.55 22.82
C GLY A 25 -20.14 5.21 23.26
N GLY A 26 -18.82 5.13 23.50
CA GLY A 26 -18.14 3.91 23.92
C GLY A 26 -17.74 2.95 22.79
N TYR A 27 -17.89 3.38 21.53
CA TYR A 27 -17.47 2.61 20.35
C TYR A 27 -16.07 2.99 19.88
N TYR A 28 -15.42 2.10 19.15
CA TYR A 28 -14.17 2.36 18.44
C TYR A 28 -14.40 2.48 16.94
N LYS A 29 -13.76 3.47 16.33
CA LYS A 29 -13.71 3.66 14.87
C LYS A 29 -12.29 3.44 14.38
N ALA A 30 -12.10 2.52 13.43
CA ALA A 30 -10.80 2.29 12.81
C ALA A 30 -10.49 3.38 11.77
N HIS A 31 -9.28 3.93 11.80
CA HIS A 31 -8.76 4.91 10.83
C HIS A 31 -7.77 4.32 9.83
N GLY A 32 -7.38 3.05 10.01
CA GLY A 32 -6.46 2.35 9.13
C GLY A 32 -5.15 2.04 9.83
N ARG A 33 -4.07 1.88 9.06
CA ARG A 33 -2.74 1.54 9.57
C ARG A 33 -1.97 2.79 9.97
N ALA A 34 -1.21 2.68 11.05
CA ALA A 34 -0.28 3.70 11.52
C ALA A 34 1.14 3.52 10.93
N ASP A 35 1.30 2.55 10.02
CA ASP A 35 2.53 2.21 9.32
C ASP A 35 2.26 2.12 7.81
N ASP A 36 3.30 1.86 7.02
CA ASP A 36 3.23 1.80 5.55
C ASP A 36 2.59 0.50 5.02
N THR A 37 1.78 -0.18 5.84
CA THR A 37 1.00 -1.35 5.41
C THR A 37 -0.32 -0.88 4.80
N MET A 38 -0.62 -1.38 3.61
CA MET A 38 -1.89 -1.18 2.93
C MET A 38 -2.75 -2.45 2.97
N ASN A 39 -4.04 -2.31 2.70
CA ASN A 39 -4.99 -3.41 2.65
C ASN A 39 -5.60 -3.58 1.25
N LEU A 40 -4.93 -4.40 0.44
CA LEU A 40 -5.36 -4.70 -0.93
C LEU A 40 -6.25 -5.94 -0.92
N GLY A 41 -7.57 -5.74 -0.99
CA GLY A 41 -8.51 -6.87 -1.08
C GLY A 41 -8.54 -7.80 0.15
N GLY A 42 -8.21 -7.29 1.35
CA GLY A 42 -8.08 -8.09 2.57
C GLY A 42 -6.66 -8.58 2.85
N ILE A 43 -5.72 -8.34 1.94
CA ILE A 43 -4.31 -8.72 2.09
C ILE A 43 -3.53 -7.53 2.64
N LYS A 44 -2.93 -7.73 3.81
CA LYS A 44 -2.01 -6.78 4.41
C LYS A 44 -0.64 -6.91 3.75
N VAL A 45 -0.15 -5.86 3.12
CA VAL A 45 1.14 -5.84 2.42
C VAL A 45 1.84 -4.50 2.64
N SER A 46 3.16 -4.53 2.76
CA SER A 46 3.96 -3.30 2.90
C SER A 46 4.20 -2.66 1.53
N SER A 47 4.12 -1.33 1.45
CA SER A 47 4.47 -0.58 0.23
C SER A 47 5.85 -0.96 -0.30
N ILE A 48 6.85 -1.10 0.59
CA ILE A 48 8.24 -1.34 0.20
C ILE A 48 8.43 -2.69 -0.50
N GLU A 49 7.58 -3.68 -0.23
CA GLU A 49 7.62 -4.98 -0.90
C GLU A 49 7.14 -4.88 -2.35
N ILE A 50 6.13 -4.04 -2.60
CA ILE A 50 5.62 -3.73 -3.94
C ILE A 50 6.64 -2.88 -4.70
N GLU A 51 7.16 -1.82 -4.08
CA GLU A 51 8.12 -0.89 -4.68
C GLU A 51 9.39 -1.61 -5.13
N ARG A 52 9.94 -2.50 -4.30
CA ARG A 52 11.11 -3.32 -4.69
C ARG A 52 10.85 -4.16 -5.93
N VAL A 53 9.65 -4.71 -6.08
CA VAL A 53 9.27 -5.48 -7.26
C VAL A 53 9.16 -4.57 -8.48
N CYS A 54 8.46 -3.44 -8.36
CA CYS A 54 8.24 -2.47 -9.44
C CYS A 54 9.54 -1.81 -9.92
N ASN A 55 10.43 -1.42 -9.00
CA ASN A 55 11.76 -0.86 -9.31
C ASN A 55 12.59 -1.81 -10.18
N GLY A 56 12.39 -3.12 -10.05
CA GLY A 56 13.09 -4.14 -10.82
C GLY A 56 12.45 -4.50 -12.17
N VAL A 57 11.35 -3.87 -12.58
CA VAL A 57 10.65 -4.23 -13.83
C VAL A 57 11.28 -3.58 -15.07
N ASN A 58 11.79 -2.36 -14.94
CA ASN A 58 12.38 -1.64 -16.08
C ASN A 58 13.57 -0.78 -15.60
N ASN A 59 14.71 -0.90 -16.29
CA ASN A 59 15.93 -0.18 -15.95
C ASN A 59 15.82 1.35 -16.07
N ALA A 60 14.82 1.87 -16.80
CA ALA A 60 14.55 3.29 -16.93
C ALA A 60 13.91 3.91 -15.66
N ILE A 61 13.36 3.07 -14.78
CA ILE A 61 12.78 3.51 -13.51
C ILE A 61 13.91 3.91 -12.56
N LEU A 62 13.79 5.09 -11.96
CA LEU A 62 14.63 5.54 -10.85
C LEU A 62 14.11 4.93 -9.55
N GLU A 63 12.83 5.17 -9.27
CA GLU A 63 12.15 4.68 -8.07
C GLU A 63 10.62 4.66 -8.26
N THR A 64 9.94 4.00 -7.34
CA THR A 64 8.48 3.91 -7.28
C THR A 64 8.00 4.10 -5.86
N ALA A 65 6.78 4.63 -5.72
CA ALA A 65 6.06 4.69 -4.45
C ALA A 65 4.70 4.01 -4.60
N ALA A 66 4.39 3.07 -3.73
CA ALA A 66 3.15 2.29 -3.78
C ALA A 66 2.23 2.64 -2.61
N PHE A 67 0.95 2.92 -2.89
CA PHE A 67 -0.03 3.24 -1.86
C PHE A 67 -1.44 2.77 -2.24
N GLY A 68 -2.21 2.40 -1.23
CA GLY A 68 -3.61 2.02 -1.36
C GLY A 68 -4.52 3.24 -1.32
N VAL A 69 -5.47 3.32 -2.26
CA VAL A 69 -6.50 4.36 -2.26
C VAL A 69 -7.87 3.69 -2.25
N PRO A 70 -8.74 3.97 -1.27
CA PRO A 70 -10.10 3.44 -1.30
C PRO A 70 -10.88 4.07 -2.46
N PRO A 71 -11.70 3.29 -3.20
CA PRO A 71 -12.54 3.84 -4.25
C PRO A 71 -13.60 4.80 -3.67
N PHE A 72 -14.14 5.66 -4.53
CA PHE A 72 -15.25 6.53 -4.14
C PHE A 72 -16.45 5.68 -3.66
N GLY A 73 -16.99 6.01 -2.48
CA GLY A 73 -18.04 5.21 -1.83
C GLY A 73 -17.52 4.08 -0.93
N GLY A 74 -16.20 3.92 -0.82
CA GLY A 74 -15.58 2.88 0.00
C GLY A 74 -15.47 1.54 -0.70
N GLY A 75 -14.77 0.60 -0.06
CA GLY A 75 -14.43 -0.69 -0.64
C GLY A 75 -12.94 -1.02 -0.42
N PRO A 76 -12.47 -2.15 -0.95
CA PRO A 76 -11.06 -2.52 -0.88
C PRO A 76 -10.18 -1.45 -1.53
N GLU A 77 -9.01 -1.19 -0.93
CA GLU A 77 -8.07 -0.24 -1.51
C GLU A 77 -7.61 -0.70 -2.89
N GLN A 78 -7.51 0.25 -3.80
CA GLN A 78 -6.93 0.10 -5.12
C GLN A 78 -5.45 0.44 -5.04
N LEU A 79 -4.59 -0.42 -5.58
CA LEU A 79 -3.16 -0.16 -5.63
C LEU A 79 -2.84 0.92 -6.66
N VAL A 80 -2.27 2.02 -6.20
CA VAL A 80 -1.72 3.09 -7.05
C VAL A 80 -0.20 3.05 -6.93
N VAL A 81 0.49 3.20 -8.06
CA VAL A 81 1.95 3.26 -8.09
C VAL A 81 2.38 4.55 -8.80
N ALA A 82 3.12 5.40 -8.07
CA ALA A 82 3.84 6.51 -8.67
C ALA A 82 5.22 6.05 -9.13
N VAL A 83 5.67 6.53 -10.29
CA VAL A 83 6.91 6.12 -10.96
C VAL A 83 7.72 7.36 -11.29
N VAL A 84 8.99 7.35 -10.90
CA VAL A 84 9.96 8.36 -11.32
C VAL A 84 10.94 7.71 -12.30
N PHE A 85 11.18 8.35 -13.45
CA PHE A 85 12.13 7.87 -14.45
C PHE A 85 13.50 8.53 -14.29
N LYS A 86 14.56 7.82 -14.69
CA LYS A 86 15.95 8.32 -14.61
C LYS A 86 16.21 9.52 -15.52
N ASP A 87 15.52 9.59 -16.65
CA ASP A 87 15.62 10.70 -17.59
C ASP A 87 14.25 11.01 -18.24
N GLN A 88 14.08 12.26 -18.69
CA GLN A 88 12.83 12.76 -19.28
C GLN A 88 12.57 12.19 -20.69
N THR A 89 13.61 11.71 -21.36
CA THR A 89 13.49 11.04 -22.67
C THR A 89 12.82 9.68 -22.54
N SER A 90 13.13 8.94 -21.47
CA SER A 90 12.57 7.63 -21.15
C SER A 90 11.09 7.72 -20.82
N SER A 91 10.66 8.75 -20.08
CA SER A 91 9.24 8.94 -19.76
C SER A 91 8.39 9.12 -21.02
N SER A 92 8.89 9.87 -21.99
CA SER A 92 8.20 10.19 -23.25
C SER A 92 8.03 8.98 -24.19
N GLN A 93 8.88 7.95 -24.04
CA GLN A 93 8.88 6.76 -24.88
C GLN A 93 8.15 5.56 -24.23
N ILE A 94 7.87 5.64 -22.93
CA ILE A 94 7.26 4.54 -22.20
C ILE A 94 5.76 4.50 -22.47
N ASN A 95 5.32 3.34 -22.93
CA ASN A 95 3.90 3.02 -23.01
C ASN A 95 3.40 2.63 -21.60
N VAL A 96 2.53 3.46 -21.03
CA VAL A 96 2.01 3.30 -19.67
C VAL A 96 1.24 1.98 -19.49
N ASP A 97 0.45 1.57 -20.49
CA ASP A 97 -0.31 0.31 -20.41
C ASP A 97 0.60 -0.91 -20.36
N LYS A 98 1.67 -0.92 -21.18
CA LYS A 98 2.69 -1.98 -21.15
C LYS A 98 3.42 -1.99 -19.82
N LEU A 99 3.74 -0.83 -19.25
CA LEU A 99 4.38 -0.75 -17.94
C LEU A 99 3.47 -1.29 -16.84
N LYS A 100 2.19 -0.93 -16.86
CA LYS A 100 1.17 -1.43 -15.92
C LYS A 100 1.02 -2.95 -16.02
N GLN A 101 0.96 -3.50 -17.24
CA GLN A 101 0.92 -4.95 -17.46
C GLN A 101 2.18 -5.66 -16.94
N ALA A 102 3.35 -5.05 -17.12
CA ALA A 102 4.61 -5.60 -16.62
C ALA A 102 4.68 -5.57 -15.09
N PHE A 103 4.21 -4.51 -14.44
CA PHE A 103 4.06 -4.45 -12.98
C PHE A 103 3.11 -5.55 -12.48
N ASN A 104 1.91 -5.67 -13.06
CA ASN A 104 0.95 -6.72 -12.69
C ASN A 104 1.58 -8.11 -12.80
N SER A 105 2.21 -8.41 -13.93
CA SER A 105 2.86 -9.71 -14.15
C SER A 105 3.96 -9.99 -13.12
N SER A 106 4.78 -8.99 -12.78
CA SER A 106 5.87 -9.13 -11.81
C SER A 106 5.35 -9.30 -10.38
N LEU A 107 4.35 -8.52 -9.98
CA LEU A 107 3.73 -8.58 -8.66
C LEU A 107 2.98 -9.90 -8.43
N GLN A 108 2.19 -10.34 -9.41
CA GLN A 108 1.46 -11.60 -9.33
C GLN A 108 2.39 -12.81 -9.22
N LYS A 109 3.53 -12.76 -9.93
CA LYS A 109 4.53 -13.84 -9.90
C LYS A 109 5.38 -13.85 -8.63
N LYS A 110 5.77 -12.67 -8.12
CA LYS A 110 6.75 -12.55 -7.02
C LYS A 110 6.12 -12.33 -5.64
N GLN A 111 4.88 -11.85 -5.59
CA GLN A 111 4.19 -11.50 -4.34
C GLN A 111 2.89 -12.29 -4.20
N ASN A 112 1.79 -11.82 -4.81
CA ASN A 112 0.47 -12.41 -4.64
C ASN A 112 -0.32 -12.33 -5.96
N PRO A 113 -0.91 -13.44 -6.46
CA PRO A 113 -1.64 -13.47 -7.73
C PRO A 113 -2.88 -12.57 -7.76
N LEU A 114 -3.38 -12.12 -6.62
CA LEU A 114 -4.53 -11.21 -6.53
C LEU A 114 -4.13 -9.72 -6.62
N PHE A 115 -2.84 -9.40 -6.67
CA PHE A 115 -2.40 -8.03 -6.80
C PHE A 115 -2.63 -7.51 -8.22
N GLU A 116 -3.20 -6.32 -8.28
CA GLU A 116 -3.47 -5.58 -9.50
C GLU A 116 -3.20 -4.10 -9.25
N VAL A 117 -2.29 -3.53 -10.02
CA VAL A 117 -2.09 -2.08 -10.12
C VAL A 117 -3.30 -1.50 -10.83
N TYR A 118 -4.01 -0.61 -10.15
CA TYR A 118 -5.19 0.06 -10.69
C TYR A 118 -4.82 1.33 -11.45
N TYR A 119 -3.87 2.13 -10.93
CA TYR A 119 -3.46 3.38 -11.55
C TYR A 119 -1.94 3.57 -11.50
N LEU A 120 -1.39 4.18 -12.54
CA LEU A 120 -0.01 4.63 -12.60
C LEU A 120 0.05 6.15 -12.65
N ILE A 121 0.92 6.74 -11.84
CA ILE A 121 1.29 8.15 -11.90
C ILE A 121 2.72 8.20 -12.40
N CYS A 122 2.96 8.82 -13.55
CA CYS A 122 4.23 8.83 -14.27
C CYS A 122 4.63 10.27 -14.61
#